data_AF-A0A928W118-F1
#
_entry.id   AF-A0A928W118-F1
#
_cell.length_a   1.000
_cell.length_b   1.000
_cell.length_c   1.000
_cell.angle_alpha   90.00
_cell.angle_beta   90.00
_cell.angle_gamma   90.00
#
_symmetry.space_group_name_H-M   'P 1'
#
loop_
_entity.id
_entity.type
_entity.pdbx_description
1 polymer ?
#
loop_
_entity_poly.entity_id
_entity_poly.type
_entity_poly.pdbx_seq_one_letter_code
_entity_poly.pdbx_strand_id
1 'polypeptide(L)'
;MMQDELLQIIEKAARDGATVLDLSYNQLSSLPSEIGQLQNLSSLDLSNNQLSSLPFEIGQLQNLSSLDLRYNQLVSLPSEIDRLQNLSSLDLSHNQLGILPSEIGQLQNLWRLYLRNNQLIRLPPEIGQLQNLSRLDLSHNQLGSLPSEIDQLQNLSKLDLDNNPLPIPPEILKKCYWPKKIINYYLKNQAEPSHPLNEAKVLLVGEAKVGKTSLVKRLIDGTFDPHEPMTEGILIRAWPIEVNEQTVKLNVWDFGGQEIMHATHQFFLTKRSLYLLVLDVRQDEHGNRVEYWLKIVRSFSGNSPVIVVGNQVDRKPLDLDRRGLQRKYPNIVGFVETSCRNLKHKGIDKLKREIQTQIAQLPHVFDTLPESWFAVKAQLEQLDADYIEYHQYQQICADKTVTDTQSQDTLIGFLHDLGIALNFRDDPRLKQDSVLNPEWVTNGVYSILNDNVLMT
;
A
#
# COMPACT_ATOMS: atom_id res chain seq x y z
N MET A 1 39.17 -2.81 12.39
CA MET A 1 40.11 -3.87 12.81
C MET A 1 41.12 -4.11 11.70
N MET A 2 42.41 -4.29 12.03
CA MET A 2 43.42 -4.62 11.02
C MET A 2 43.36 -6.10 10.62
N GLN A 3 43.83 -6.46 9.43
CA GLN A 3 43.74 -7.84 8.93
C GLN A 3 44.54 -8.83 9.79
N ASP A 4 45.72 -8.44 10.28
CA ASP A 4 46.53 -9.26 11.19
C ASP A 4 45.83 -9.51 12.53
N GLU A 5 45.08 -8.51 13.03
CA GLU A 5 44.31 -8.63 14.27
C GLU A 5 43.13 -9.59 14.09
N LEU A 6 42.41 -9.50 12.96
CA LEU A 6 41.35 -10.44 12.59
C LEU A 6 41.90 -11.88 12.52
N LEU A 7 43.05 -12.07 11.87
CA LEU A 7 43.67 -13.38 11.74
C LEU A 7 44.01 -13.98 13.12
N GLN A 8 44.59 -13.19 14.02
CA GLN A 8 44.89 -13.63 15.39
C GLN A 8 43.62 -14.02 16.16
N ILE A 9 42.52 -13.28 15.99
CA ILE A 9 41.23 -13.61 16.60
C ILE A 9 40.70 -14.95 16.07
N ILE A 10 40.74 -15.16 14.76
CA ILE A 10 40.29 -16.41 14.12
C ILE A 10 41.15 -17.59 14.58
N GLU A 11 42.48 -17.47 14.54
CA GLU A 11 43.40 -18.52 14.98
C GLU A 11 43.23 -18.87 16.47
N LYS A 12 42.96 -17.86 17.30
CA LYS A 12 42.65 -18.08 18.71
C LYS A 12 41.31 -18.80 18.87
N ALA A 13 40.26 -18.34 18.20
CA ALA A 13 38.94 -18.96 18.24
C ALA A 13 38.99 -20.43 17.75
N ALA A 14 39.79 -20.72 16.73
CA ALA A 14 40.02 -22.07 16.23
C ALA A 14 40.69 -22.96 17.30
N ARG A 15 41.77 -22.47 17.91
CA ARG A 15 42.49 -23.17 18.98
C ARG A 15 41.62 -23.42 20.22
N ASP A 16 40.81 -22.44 20.59
CA ASP A 16 39.95 -22.50 21.77
C ASP A 16 38.66 -23.30 21.50
N GLY A 17 38.41 -23.72 20.25
CA GLY A 17 37.22 -24.46 19.86
C GLY A 17 35.94 -23.65 20.03
N ALA A 18 36.00 -22.35 19.74
CA ALA A 18 34.89 -21.43 19.94
C ALA A 18 33.64 -21.87 19.17
N THR A 19 32.50 -21.86 19.85
CA THR A 19 31.19 -22.16 19.26
C THR A 19 30.44 -20.91 18.83
N VAL A 20 30.88 -19.73 19.28
CA VAL A 20 30.32 -18.41 18.94
C VAL A 20 31.47 -17.47 18.65
N LEU A 21 31.36 -16.72 17.55
CA LEU A 21 32.31 -15.69 17.18
C LEU A 21 31.55 -14.45 16.72
N ASP A 22 31.83 -13.33 17.39
CA ASP A 22 31.29 -12.02 17.06
C ASP A 22 32.41 -11.17 16.45
N LEU A 23 32.24 -10.84 15.18
CA LEU A 23 33.09 -9.95 14.39
C LEU A 23 32.29 -8.73 13.89
N SER A 24 31.15 -8.41 14.53
CA SER A 24 30.32 -7.29 14.15
C SER A 24 31.01 -5.93 14.42
N TYR A 25 30.62 -4.89 13.66
CA TYR A 25 31.10 -3.51 13.85
C TYR A 25 32.63 -3.32 13.73
N ASN A 26 33.31 -4.12 12.92
CA ASN A 26 34.77 -4.13 12.84
C ASN A 26 35.36 -3.44 11.59
N GLN A 27 34.51 -2.90 10.71
CA GLN A 27 34.91 -2.29 9.43
C GLN A 27 35.68 -3.27 8.52
N LEU A 28 35.35 -4.56 8.60
CA LEU A 28 36.00 -5.60 7.79
C LEU A 28 35.63 -5.44 6.31
N SER A 29 36.62 -5.32 5.44
CA SER A 29 36.42 -5.27 3.98
C SER A 29 36.46 -6.66 3.33
N SER A 30 37.11 -7.63 3.97
CA SER A 30 37.16 -9.03 3.54
C SER A 30 37.29 -9.97 4.75
N LEU A 31 37.01 -11.25 4.52
CA LEU A 31 37.32 -12.33 5.46
C LEU A 31 38.46 -13.18 4.89
N PRO A 32 39.45 -13.55 5.72
CA PRO A 32 40.53 -14.42 5.31
C PRO A 32 40.05 -15.88 5.22
N SER A 33 40.74 -16.72 4.45
CA SER A 33 40.35 -18.13 4.23
C SER A 33 40.40 -18.96 5.51
N GLU A 34 41.20 -18.54 6.49
CA GLU A 34 41.33 -19.15 7.80
C GLU A 34 40.02 -19.17 8.59
N ILE A 35 39.00 -18.38 8.20
CA ILE A 35 37.66 -18.52 8.78
C ILE A 35 37.15 -19.96 8.70
N GLY A 36 37.50 -20.70 7.64
CA GLY A 36 37.13 -22.10 7.46
C GLY A 36 37.71 -23.06 8.50
N GLN A 37 38.70 -22.64 9.31
CA GLN A 37 39.28 -23.46 10.37
C GLN A 37 38.38 -23.57 11.61
N LEU A 38 37.33 -22.74 11.73
CA LEU A 38 36.44 -22.69 12.89
C LEU A 38 35.40 -23.83 12.88
N GLN A 39 35.87 -25.07 12.88
CA GLN A 39 35.05 -26.27 12.69
C GLN A 39 33.97 -26.48 13.77
N ASN A 40 34.14 -25.92 14.97
CA ASN A 40 33.17 -26.02 16.07
C ASN A 40 32.15 -24.87 16.09
N LEU A 41 32.25 -23.91 15.17
CA LEU A 41 31.47 -22.69 15.21
C LEU A 41 30.00 -22.98 14.89
N SER A 42 29.13 -22.54 15.79
CA SER A 42 27.67 -22.68 15.70
C SER A 42 26.96 -21.36 15.42
N SER A 43 27.58 -20.22 15.76
CA SER A 43 27.06 -18.88 15.51
C SER A 43 28.18 -17.94 15.09
N LEU A 44 27.97 -17.22 13.98
CA LEU A 44 28.89 -16.23 13.45
C LEU A 44 28.14 -14.92 13.19
N ASP A 45 28.53 -13.86 13.88
CA ASP A 45 28.05 -12.50 13.62
C ASP A 45 29.11 -11.70 12.87
N LEU A 46 28.78 -11.29 11.65
CA LEU A 46 29.59 -10.47 10.75
C LEU A 46 28.88 -9.16 10.39
N SER A 47 27.84 -8.80 11.14
CA SER A 47 27.01 -7.66 10.83
C SER A 47 27.76 -6.32 10.96
N ASN A 48 27.29 -5.28 10.27
CA ASN A 48 27.85 -3.93 10.35
C ASN A 48 29.34 -3.86 9.96
N ASN A 49 29.68 -4.47 8.83
CA ASN A 49 31.02 -4.45 8.23
C ASN A 49 30.96 -3.88 6.80
N GLN A 50 32.03 -4.05 6.03
CA GLN A 50 32.17 -3.57 4.66
C GLN A 50 32.44 -4.72 3.69
N LEU A 51 31.98 -5.93 4.01
CA LEU A 51 32.23 -7.13 3.22
C LEU A 51 31.52 -7.03 1.87
N SER A 52 32.26 -7.12 0.78
CA SER A 52 31.71 -7.16 -0.59
C SER A 52 31.51 -8.59 -1.11
N SER A 53 32.20 -9.56 -0.53
CA SER A 53 32.06 -10.99 -0.79
C SER A 53 32.38 -11.82 0.45
N LEU A 54 32.08 -13.12 0.38
CA LEU A 54 32.54 -14.12 1.33
C LEU A 54 33.55 -15.06 0.66
N PRO A 55 34.59 -15.51 1.37
CA PRO A 55 35.48 -16.57 0.89
C PRO A 55 34.71 -17.89 0.74
N PHE A 56 35.11 -18.76 -0.19
CA PHE A 56 34.47 -20.06 -0.38
C PHE A 56 34.63 -20.98 0.84
N GLU A 57 35.66 -20.72 1.66
CA GLU A 57 35.93 -21.38 2.94
C GLU A 57 34.82 -21.16 3.97
N ILE A 58 33.90 -20.22 3.78
CA ILE A 58 32.71 -20.10 4.63
C ILE A 58 31.92 -21.43 4.65
N GLY A 59 31.89 -22.15 3.53
CA GLY A 59 31.22 -23.46 3.43
C GLY A 59 31.93 -24.58 4.21
N GLN A 60 33.09 -24.33 4.82
CA GLN A 60 33.76 -25.29 5.70
C GLN A 60 33.20 -25.28 7.13
N LEU A 61 32.36 -24.29 7.49
CA LEU A 61 31.74 -24.15 8.81
C LEU A 61 30.53 -25.09 8.99
N GLN A 62 30.76 -26.40 8.93
CA GLN A 62 29.68 -27.40 8.86
C GLN A 62 28.74 -27.40 10.08
N ASN A 63 29.21 -26.94 11.25
CA ASN A 63 28.40 -26.84 12.47
C ASN A 63 27.61 -25.51 12.59
N LEU A 64 27.74 -24.61 11.63
CA LEU A 64 27.15 -23.28 11.71
C LEU A 64 25.63 -23.37 11.62
N SER A 65 24.96 -22.86 12.65
CA SER A 65 23.50 -22.85 12.78
C SER A 65 22.90 -21.45 12.59
N SER A 66 23.69 -20.40 12.82
CA SER A 66 23.29 -19.00 12.67
C SER A 66 24.40 -18.19 12.02
N LEU A 67 24.07 -17.47 10.96
CA LEU A 67 24.97 -16.56 10.25
C LEU A 67 24.28 -15.20 10.07
N ASP A 68 24.84 -14.16 10.69
CA ASP A 68 24.38 -12.78 10.55
C ASP A 68 25.37 -11.98 9.71
N LEU A 69 24.90 -11.47 8.57
CA LEU A 69 25.66 -10.70 7.59
C LEU A 69 25.01 -9.35 7.32
N ARG A 70 24.13 -8.88 8.20
CA ARG A 70 23.40 -7.63 8.01
C ARG A 70 24.32 -6.43 7.86
N TYR A 71 23.87 -5.42 7.13
CA TYR A 71 24.61 -4.16 6.98
C TYR A 71 26.05 -4.38 6.48
N ASN A 72 26.15 -5.02 5.32
CA ASN A 72 27.40 -5.22 4.57
C ASN A 72 27.21 -4.70 3.12
N GLN A 73 28.13 -5.04 2.22
CA GLN A 73 28.13 -4.62 0.83
C GLN A 73 28.11 -5.83 -0.12
N LEU A 74 27.58 -6.98 0.33
CA LEU A 74 27.60 -8.23 -0.43
C LEU A 74 26.82 -8.08 -1.73
N VAL A 75 27.46 -8.40 -2.85
CA VAL A 75 26.83 -8.41 -4.18
C VAL A 75 26.39 -9.81 -4.61
N SER A 76 26.98 -10.86 -4.03
CA SER A 76 26.63 -12.25 -4.24
C SER A 76 26.99 -13.11 -3.02
N LEU A 77 26.50 -14.36 -3.02
CA LEU A 77 26.94 -15.42 -2.12
C LEU A 77 27.79 -16.44 -2.91
N PRO A 78 28.80 -17.06 -2.29
CA PRO A 78 29.52 -18.18 -2.90
C PRO A 78 28.60 -19.40 -3.05
N SER A 79 28.87 -20.26 -4.04
CA SER A 79 28.13 -21.51 -4.25
C SER A 79 28.23 -22.46 -3.06
N GLU A 80 29.36 -22.41 -2.34
CA GLU A 80 29.69 -23.22 -1.17
C GLU A 80 28.80 -22.94 0.05
N ILE A 81 27.87 -21.98 -0.05
CA ILE A 81 26.80 -21.81 0.94
C ILE A 81 25.98 -23.11 1.09
N ASP A 82 25.85 -23.92 0.02
CA ASP A 82 25.19 -25.23 0.06
C ASP A 82 25.81 -26.17 1.11
N ARG A 83 27.09 -26.01 1.48
CA ARG A 83 27.75 -26.88 2.46
C ARG A 83 27.35 -26.61 3.91
N LEU A 84 26.66 -25.50 4.19
CA LEU A 84 26.21 -25.14 5.53
C LEU A 84 24.94 -25.90 5.93
N GLN A 85 25.03 -27.23 5.96
CA GLN A 85 23.88 -28.13 6.12
C GLN A 85 23.16 -27.99 7.46
N ASN A 86 23.82 -27.45 8.51
CA ASN A 86 23.19 -27.18 9.81
C ASN A 86 22.60 -25.77 9.95
N LEU A 87 22.70 -24.93 8.91
CA LEU A 87 22.27 -23.54 8.99
C LEU A 87 20.76 -23.43 9.13
N SER A 88 20.33 -22.82 10.23
CA SER A 88 18.91 -22.62 10.58
C SER A 88 18.48 -21.17 10.44
N SER A 89 19.41 -20.22 10.49
CA SER A 89 19.14 -18.79 10.40
C SER A 89 20.21 -18.11 9.57
N LEU A 90 19.78 -17.46 8.48
CA LEU A 90 20.63 -16.64 7.62
C LEU A 90 20.02 -15.24 7.49
N ASP A 91 20.75 -14.23 7.98
CA ASP A 91 20.36 -12.83 7.83
C ASP A 91 21.32 -12.09 6.91
N LEU A 92 20.81 -11.67 5.75
CA LEU A 92 21.49 -10.96 4.70
C LEU A 92 20.89 -9.57 4.46
N SER A 93 20.08 -9.08 5.42
CA SER A 93 19.38 -7.82 5.24
C SER A 93 20.37 -6.64 5.11
N HIS A 94 20.00 -5.61 4.34
CA HIS A 94 20.86 -4.44 4.10
C HIS A 94 22.20 -4.80 3.45
N ASN A 95 22.12 -5.44 2.27
CA ASN A 95 23.24 -5.74 1.39
C ASN A 95 22.94 -5.25 -0.04
N GLN A 96 23.74 -5.67 -1.03
CA GLN A 96 23.62 -5.27 -2.44
C GLN A 96 23.37 -6.49 -3.34
N LEU A 97 22.75 -7.55 -2.81
CA LEU A 97 22.53 -8.79 -3.54
C LEU A 97 21.57 -8.56 -4.71
N GLY A 98 22.04 -8.81 -5.93
CA GLY A 98 21.20 -8.75 -7.15
C GLY A 98 20.46 -10.06 -7.44
N ILE A 99 21.06 -11.19 -7.06
CA ILE A 99 20.53 -12.55 -7.22
C ILE A 99 20.96 -13.43 -6.03
N LEU A 100 20.24 -14.53 -5.82
CA LEU A 100 20.70 -15.63 -4.97
C LEU A 100 21.23 -16.77 -5.86
N PRO A 101 22.29 -17.49 -5.43
CA PRO A 101 22.71 -18.72 -6.10
C PRO A 101 21.63 -19.81 -5.97
N SER A 102 21.54 -20.72 -6.95
CA SER A 102 20.64 -21.90 -6.90
C SER A 102 20.90 -22.78 -5.67
N GLU A 103 22.15 -22.81 -5.24
CA GLU A 103 22.70 -23.53 -4.11
C GLU A 103 22.02 -23.17 -2.77
N ILE A 104 21.34 -22.02 -2.69
CA ILE A 104 20.52 -21.67 -1.52
C ILE A 104 19.46 -22.74 -1.24
N GLY A 105 18.92 -23.41 -2.27
CA GLY A 105 17.92 -24.46 -2.12
C GLY A 105 18.42 -25.71 -1.38
N GLN A 106 19.74 -25.87 -1.25
CA GLN A 106 20.36 -27.02 -0.56
C GLN A 106 20.42 -26.86 0.97
N LEU A 107 20.05 -25.69 1.51
CA LEU A 107 20.02 -25.43 2.95
C LEU A 107 18.77 -26.04 3.61
N GLN A 108 18.71 -27.38 3.66
CA GLN A 108 17.51 -28.11 4.07
C GLN A 108 17.05 -27.84 5.53
N ASN A 109 17.94 -27.35 6.40
CA ASN A 109 17.61 -26.99 7.78
C ASN A 109 17.25 -25.51 7.99
N LEU A 110 17.23 -24.70 6.92
CA LEU A 110 17.02 -23.26 7.04
C LEU A 110 15.59 -22.95 7.48
N TRP A 111 15.46 -22.23 8.61
CA TRP A 111 14.19 -21.86 9.23
C TRP A 111 13.87 -20.36 9.04
N ARG A 112 14.88 -19.50 9.10
CA ARG A 112 14.81 -18.06 8.78
C ARG A 112 15.74 -17.73 7.61
N LEU A 113 15.19 -17.01 6.64
CA LEU A 113 15.95 -16.31 5.61
C LEU A 113 15.48 -14.86 5.54
N TYR A 114 16.38 -13.94 5.90
CA TYR A 114 16.11 -12.50 5.85
C TYR A 114 16.97 -11.85 4.77
N LEU A 115 16.32 -11.22 3.80
CA LEU A 115 16.91 -10.61 2.60
C LEU A 115 16.41 -9.18 2.40
N ARG A 116 15.84 -8.58 3.45
CA ARG A 116 15.26 -7.25 3.42
C ARG A 116 16.29 -6.20 2.98
N ASN A 117 15.88 -5.19 2.21
CA ASN A 117 16.77 -4.12 1.73
C ASN A 117 17.99 -4.68 0.96
N ASN A 118 17.71 -5.35 -0.17
CA ASN A 118 18.70 -5.79 -1.16
C ASN A 118 18.29 -5.28 -2.55
N GLN A 119 18.94 -5.78 -3.61
CA GLN A 119 18.68 -5.42 -5.00
C GLN A 119 18.15 -6.62 -5.80
N LEU A 120 17.47 -7.57 -5.14
CA LEU A 120 17.05 -8.83 -5.78
C LEU A 120 16.03 -8.54 -6.87
N ILE A 121 16.34 -8.93 -8.11
CA ILE A 121 15.42 -8.79 -9.26
C ILE A 121 14.56 -10.04 -9.47
N ARG A 122 15.01 -11.20 -9.00
CA ARG A 122 14.32 -12.49 -9.05
C ARG A 122 14.82 -13.44 -7.97
N LEU A 123 14.04 -14.47 -7.67
CA LEU A 123 14.47 -15.62 -6.88
C LEU A 123 14.82 -16.81 -7.79
N PRO A 124 15.81 -17.64 -7.42
CA PRO A 124 16.03 -18.93 -8.06
C PRO A 124 14.83 -19.86 -7.80
N PRO A 125 14.39 -20.69 -8.78
CA PRO A 125 13.36 -21.72 -8.56
C PRO A 125 13.66 -22.64 -7.37
N GLU A 126 14.94 -22.90 -7.11
CA GLU A 126 15.44 -23.71 -6.00
C GLU A 126 15.04 -23.18 -4.63
N ILE A 127 14.57 -21.93 -4.51
CA ILE A 127 13.97 -21.44 -3.26
C ILE A 127 12.86 -22.36 -2.75
N GLY A 128 12.09 -22.99 -3.65
CA GLY A 128 11.03 -23.95 -3.31
C GLY A 128 11.54 -25.22 -2.62
N GLN A 129 12.85 -25.50 -2.69
CA GLN A 129 13.47 -26.68 -2.05
C GLN A 129 13.70 -26.51 -0.54
N LEU A 130 13.54 -25.29 0.00
CA LEU A 130 13.71 -25.00 1.42
C LEU A 130 12.52 -25.47 2.27
N GLN A 131 12.36 -26.79 2.42
CA GLN A 131 11.17 -27.41 3.02
C GLN A 131 10.93 -27.00 4.48
N ASN A 132 11.97 -26.65 5.24
CA ASN A 132 11.86 -26.22 6.65
C ASN A 132 11.70 -24.70 6.85
N LEU A 133 11.69 -23.92 5.76
CA LEU A 133 11.67 -22.47 5.85
C LEU A 133 10.34 -21.99 6.42
N SER A 134 10.41 -21.30 7.56
CA SER A 134 9.23 -20.77 8.23
C SER A 134 9.09 -19.26 8.09
N ARG A 135 10.20 -18.54 7.94
CA ARG A 135 10.20 -17.08 7.77
C ARG A 135 11.07 -16.68 6.60
N LEU A 136 10.45 -15.96 5.65
CA LEU A 136 11.10 -15.36 4.50
C LEU A 136 10.78 -13.87 4.46
N ASP A 137 11.79 -13.01 4.60
CA ASP A 137 11.66 -11.57 4.42
C ASP A 137 12.40 -11.13 3.17
N LEU A 138 11.65 -10.69 2.17
CA LEU A 138 12.12 -10.19 0.89
C LEU A 138 11.72 -8.71 0.69
N SER A 139 11.29 -8.04 1.75
CA SER A 139 10.81 -6.66 1.66
C SER A 139 11.90 -5.70 1.19
N HIS A 140 11.52 -4.63 0.49
CA HIS A 140 12.45 -3.65 -0.06
C HIS A 140 13.50 -4.28 -1.00
N ASN A 141 13.02 -4.92 -2.06
CA ASN A 141 13.84 -5.47 -3.15
C ASN A 141 13.29 -4.96 -4.51
N GLN A 142 13.73 -5.55 -5.61
CA GLN A 142 13.33 -5.19 -6.98
C GLN A 142 12.62 -6.37 -7.68
N LEU A 143 11.95 -7.24 -6.92
CA LEU A 143 11.29 -8.43 -7.45
C LEU A 143 10.11 -8.03 -8.35
N GLY A 144 10.26 -8.22 -9.65
CA GLY A 144 9.15 -8.09 -10.61
C GLY A 144 8.32 -9.37 -10.76
N SER A 145 8.88 -10.51 -10.32
CA SER A 145 8.19 -11.80 -10.35
C SER A 145 8.66 -12.75 -9.24
N LEU A 146 7.85 -13.78 -8.97
CA LEU A 146 8.18 -14.90 -8.11
C LEU A 146 8.17 -16.20 -8.93
N PRO A 147 9.08 -17.15 -8.66
CA PRO A 147 9.04 -18.47 -9.28
C PRO A 147 7.80 -19.26 -8.80
N SER A 148 7.26 -20.12 -9.66
CA SER A 148 6.09 -20.95 -9.33
C SER A 148 6.35 -21.89 -8.14
N GLU A 149 7.60 -22.28 -7.97
CA GLU A 149 8.15 -23.13 -6.94
C GLU A 149 8.02 -22.52 -5.54
N ILE A 150 7.72 -21.22 -5.42
CA ILE A 150 7.46 -20.60 -4.11
C ILE A 150 6.27 -21.26 -3.38
N ASP A 151 5.32 -21.87 -4.12
CA ASP A 151 4.23 -22.64 -3.51
C ASP A 151 4.70 -23.93 -2.82
N GLN A 152 5.90 -24.44 -3.14
CA GLN A 152 6.48 -25.61 -2.51
C GLN A 152 6.92 -25.36 -1.05
N LEU A 153 7.00 -24.10 -0.61
CA LEU A 153 7.32 -23.73 0.77
C LEU A 153 6.14 -24.00 1.73
N GLN A 154 5.91 -25.27 2.08
CA GLN A 154 4.73 -25.68 2.86
C GLN A 154 4.76 -25.22 4.33
N ASN A 155 5.95 -25.01 4.91
CA ASN A 155 6.11 -24.63 6.32
C ASN A 155 6.20 -23.11 6.56
N LEU A 156 6.00 -22.31 5.51
CA LEU A 156 6.14 -20.87 5.57
C LEU A 156 5.00 -20.24 6.40
N SER A 157 5.36 -19.64 7.53
CA SER A 157 4.44 -18.94 8.44
C SER A 157 4.49 -17.43 8.28
N LYS A 158 5.59 -16.89 7.73
CA LYS A 158 5.73 -15.48 7.41
C LYS A 158 6.44 -15.29 6.07
N LEU A 159 5.84 -14.50 5.20
CA LEU A 159 6.36 -14.06 3.90
C LEU A 159 6.15 -12.55 3.80
N ASP A 160 7.25 -11.80 3.87
CA ASP A 160 7.21 -10.35 3.65
C ASP A 160 7.73 -10.03 2.25
N LEU A 161 6.89 -9.39 1.44
CA LEU A 161 7.18 -8.99 0.06
C LEU A 161 6.96 -7.49 -0.14
N ASP A 162 6.74 -6.73 0.94
CA ASP A 162 6.43 -5.31 0.87
C ASP A 162 7.52 -4.52 0.14
N ASN A 163 7.15 -3.44 -0.54
CA ASN A 163 8.06 -2.62 -1.34
C ASN A 163 8.86 -3.44 -2.40
N ASN A 164 8.15 -4.25 -3.19
CA ASN A 164 8.63 -4.85 -4.43
C ASN A 164 7.69 -4.48 -5.59
N PRO A 165 8.19 -4.40 -6.83
CA PRO A 165 7.38 -4.14 -8.03
C PRO A 165 6.58 -5.39 -8.48
N LEU A 166 5.94 -6.09 -7.55
CA LEU A 166 5.07 -7.22 -7.84
C LEU A 166 3.65 -6.73 -8.16
N PRO A 167 2.93 -7.38 -9.10
CA PRO A 167 1.52 -7.12 -9.38
C PRO A 167 0.61 -7.70 -8.27
N ILE A 168 0.87 -7.33 -7.03
CA ILE A 168 0.13 -7.77 -5.84
C ILE A 168 -0.32 -6.53 -5.08
N PRO A 169 -1.64 -6.31 -4.92
CA PRO A 169 -2.15 -5.16 -4.18
C PRO A 169 -1.61 -5.13 -2.74
N PRO A 170 -1.36 -3.94 -2.18
CA PRO A 170 -0.85 -3.80 -0.81
C PRO A 170 -1.70 -4.50 0.28
N GLU A 171 -3.01 -4.68 0.08
CA GLU A 171 -3.90 -5.37 1.02
C GLU A 171 -3.59 -6.86 1.13
N ILE A 172 -3.14 -7.45 0.04
CA ILE A 172 -2.65 -8.83 0.01
C ILE A 172 -1.25 -8.87 0.60
N LEU A 173 -0.34 -7.96 0.23
CA LEU A 173 1.03 -7.93 0.77
C LEU A 173 1.08 -7.73 2.29
N LYS A 174 0.18 -6.92 2.87
CA LYS A 174 0.07 -6.72 4.33
C LYS A 174 -0.31 -7.99 5.10
N LYS A 175 -0.82 -9.03 4.42
CA LYS A 175 -1.16 -10.33 5.01
C LYS A 175 0.08 -11.24 5.15
N CYS A 176 1.23 -10.68 5.53
CA CYS A 176 2.52 -11.37 5.55
C CYS A 176 2.57 -12.60 6.48
N TYR A 177 1.72 -12.68 7.49
CA TYR A 177 1.55 -13.86 8.35
C TYR A 177 0.65 -14.97 7.76
N TRP A 178 0.22 -14.81 6.51
CA TRP A 178 -0.53 -15.82 5.77
C TRP A 178 0.06 -16.03 4.37
N PRO A 179 1.27 -16.64 4.25
CA PRO A 179 1.99 -16.71 2.99
C PRO A 179 1.24 -17.34 1.82
N LYS A 180 0.50 -18.44 2.09
CA LYS A 180 -0.34 -19.10 1.08
C LYS A 180 -1.37 -18.15 0.46
N LYS A 181 -1.84 -17.13 1.17
CA LYS A 181 -2.75 -16.12 0.64
C LYS A 181 -2.11 -15.27 -0.45
N ILE A 182 -0.87 -14.85 -0.20
CA ILE A 182 -0.10 -14.02 -1.11
C ILE A 182 0.30 -14.84 -2.34
N ILE A 183 0.83 -16.05 -2.10
CA ILE A 183 1.27 -16.97 -3.15
C ILE A 183 0.10 -17.37 -4.05
N ASN A 184 -1.03 -17.78 -3.48
CA ASN A 184 -2.20 -18.19 -4.28
C ASN A 184 -2.75 -17.03 -5.12
N TYR A 185 -2.84 -15.82 -4.55
CA TYR A 185 -3.23 -14.64 -5.31
C TYR A 185 -2.28 -14.41 -6.50
N TYR A 186 -0.97 -14.40 -6.23
CA TYR A 186 0.04 -14.16 -7.25
C TYR A 186 -0.01 -15.20 -8.39
N LEU A 187 -0.07 -16.50 -8.04
CA LEU A 187 -0.05 -17.58 -9.02
C LEU A 187 -1.36 -17.69 -9.82
N LYS A 188 -2.52 -17.47 -9.19
CA LYS A 188 -3.81 -17.44 -9.91
C LYS A 188 -3.83 -16.32 -10.94
N ASN A 189 -3.31 -15.15 -10.58
CA ASN A 189 -3.36 -13.98 -11.45
C ASN A 189 -2.35 -14.03 -12.60
N GLN A 190 -1.34 -14.88 -12.55
CA GLN A 190 -0.52 -15.16 -13.73
C GLN A 190 -1.27 -15.98 -14.80
N ALA A 191 -2.32 -16.71 -14.40
CA ALA A 191 -3.06 -17.58 -15.30
C ALA A 191 -4.20 -16.87 -16.05
N GLU A 192 -4.52 -15.63 -15.69
CA GLU A 192 -5.56 -14.83 -16.34
C GLU A 192 -5.02 -13.45 -16.78
N PRO A 193 -5.59 -12.84 -17.84
CA PRO A 193 -5.27 -11.46 -18.20
C PRO A 193 -5.52 -10.50 -17.04
N SER A 194 -4.64 -9.52 -16.88
CA SER A 194 -4.82 -8.45 -15.90
C SER A 194 -4.95 -7.10 -16.59
N HIS A 195 -5.82 -6.23 -16.08
CA HIS A 195 -6.02 -4.88 -16.61
C HIS A 195 -5.67 -3.84 -15.55
N PRO A 196 -5.18 -2.64 -15.92
CA PRO A 196 -5.01 -1.56 -14.97
C PRO A 196 -6.38 -1.06 -14.48
N LEU A 197 -6.52 -0.79 -13.18
CA LEU A 197 -7.76 -0.28 -12.59
C LEU A 197 -8.23 1.02 -13.27
N ASN A 198 -7.32 1.98 -13.42
CA ASN A 198 -7.57 3.29 -14.01
C ASN A 198 -8.78 4.01 -13.39
N GLU A 199 -8.92 3.91 -12.07
CA GLU A 199 -10.02 4.50 -11.33
C GLU A 199 -9.53 5.07 -9.99
N ALA A 200 -10.07 6.21 -9.59
CA ALA A 200 -9.72 6.84 -8.32
C ALA A 200 -10.92 7.57 -7.71
N LYS A 201 -10.90 7.73 -6.39
CA LYS A 201 -11.94 8.43 -5.63
C LYS A 201 -11.48 9.83 -5.25
N VAL A 202 -12.32 10.84 -5.54
CA VAL A 202 -12.10 12.23 -5.15
C VAL A 202 -13.24 12.70 -4.27
N LEU A 203 -12.96 13.21 -3.07
CA LEU A 203 -13.98 13.67 -2.13
C LEU A 203 -13.88 15.18 -1.91
N LEU A 204 -15.01 15.88 -2.10
CA LEU A 204 -15.11 17.30 -1.76
C LEU A 204 -15.68 17.46 -0.34
N VAL A 205 -14.86 18.00 0.54
CA VAL A 205 -15.22 18.27 1.95
C VAL A 205 -15.09 19.76 2.24
N GLY A 206 -15.80 20.25 3.25
CA GLY A 206 -15.83 21.67 3.59
C GLY A 206 -17.22 22.14 3.99
N GLU A 207 -17.32 23.37 4.50
CA GLU A 207 -18.56 23.90 5.04
C GLU A 207 -19.71 23.97 4.02
N ALA A 208 -20.91 24.19 4.54
CA ALA A 208 -22.07 24.55 3.73
C ALA A 208 -21.80 25.78 2.87
N LYS A 209 -22.30 25.81 1.63
CA LYS A 209 -22.31 27.01 0.75
C LYS A 209 -20.92 27.56 0.36
N VAL A 210 -19.83 26.84 0.60
CA VAL A 210 -18.47 27.20 0.12
C VAL A 210 -18.32 27.04 -1.41
N GLY A 211 -19.28 26.37 -2.07
CA GLY A 211 -19.34 26.20 -3.52
C GLY A 211 -18.76 24.89 -4.04
N LYS A 212 -18.88 23.78 -3.28
CA LYS A 212 -18.42 22.43 -3.67
C LYS A 212 -19.07 21.98 -4.99
N THR A 213 -20.39 22.00 -5.07
CA THR A 213 -21.16 21.64 -6.28
C THR A 213 -20.82 22.51 -7.49
N SER A 214 -20.68 23.82 -7.28
CA SER A 214 -20.23 24.74 -8.33
C SER A 214 -18.80 24.43 -8.81
N LEU A 215 -17.93 23.97 -7.91
CA LEU A 215 -16.57 23.55 -8.25
C LEU A 215 -16.59 22.25 -9.06
N VAL A 216 -17.40 21.27 -8.68
CA VAL A 216 -17.58 20.01 -9.42
C VAL A 216 -18.08 20.27 -10.83
N LYS A 217 -19.17 21.02 -11.01
CA LYS A 217 -19.68 21.39 -12.34
C LYS A 217 -18.65 22.15 -13.17
N ARG A 218 -17.86 23.03 -12.54
CA ARG A 218 -16.82 23.76 -13.25
C ARG A 218 -15.63 22.89 -13.64
N LEU A 219 -15.27 21.88 -12.84
CA LEU A 219 -14.21 20.93 -13.15
C LEU A 219 -14.64 19.98 -14.28
N ILE A 220 -15.84 19.40 -14.17
CA ILE A 220 -16.32 18.34 -15.08
C ILE A 220 -16.92 18.95 -16.36
N ASP A 221 -17.88 19.86 -16.21
CA ASP A 221 -18.70 20.35 -17.33
C ASP A 221 -18.20 21.70 -17.87
N GLY A 222 -17.34 22.38 -17.13
CA GLY A 222 -16.93 23.75 -17.44
C GLY A 222 -18.02 24.79 -17.18
N THR A 223 -19.16 24.42 -16.58
CA THR A 223 -20.32 25.29 -16.36
C THR A 223 -20.36 25.90 -14.96
N PHE A 224 -21.19 26.93 -14.77
CA PHE A 224 -21.45 27.55 -13.47
C PHE A 224 -22.85 28.14 -13.46
N ASP A 225 -23.61 27.83 -12.41
CA ASP A 225 -24.90 28.43 -12.13
C ASP A 225 -24.79 29.33 -10.88
N PRO A 226 -25.05 30.65 -10.98
CA PRO A 226 -25.08 31.54 -9.83
C PRO A 226 -26.25 31.26 -8.85
N HIS A 227 -27.27 30.52 -9.29
CA HIS A 227 -28.44 30.12 -8.51
C HIS A 227 -28.43 28.62 -8.18
N GLU A 228 -27.25 28.02 -8.16
CA GLU A 228 -27.07 26.60 -7.84
C GLU A 228 -27.84 26.23 -6.56
N PRO A 229 -28.80 25.28 -6.64
CA PRO A 229 -29.53 24.83 -5.47
C PRO A 229 -28.58 24.15 -4.48
N MET A 230 -29.02 24.09 -3.23
CA MET A 230 -28.29 23.35 -2.22
C MET A 230 -28.37 21.86 -2.55
N THR A 231 -27.23 21.23 -2.75
CA THR A 231 -27.16 19.78 -2.95
C THR A 231 -27.68 19.04 -1.72
N GLU A 232 -28.67 18.20 -1.94
CA GLU A 232 -29.19 17.24 -0.97
C GLU A 232 -28.36 15.97 -1.02
N GLY A 233 -28.02 15.39 0.13
CA GLY A 233 -27.28 14.13 0.17
C GLY A 233 -25.85 14.21 -0.34
N ILE A 234 -25.44 13.18 -1.09
CA ILE A 234 -24.13 13.08 -1.73
C ILE A 234 -24.35 12.75 -3.19
N LEU A 235 -23.78 13.57 -4.09
CA LEU A 235 -23.81 13.30 -5.53
C LEU A 235 -22.47 12.68 -5.95
N ILE A 236 -22.54 11.55 -6.66
CA ILE A 236 -21.37 10.89 -7.24
C ILE A 236 -21.38 11.18 -8.74
N ARG A 237 -20.26 11.70 -9.26
CA ARG A 237 -20.10 12.00 -10.68
C ARG A 237 -18.84 11.37 -11.22
N ALA A 238 -18.96 10.65 -12.34
CA ALA A 238 -17.82 10.15 -13.08
C ALA A 238 -17.15 11.29 -13.86
N TRP A 239 -15.84 11.44 -13.69
CA TRP A 239 -15.02 12.43 -14.40
C TRP A 239 -13.80 11.74 -15.02
N PRO A 240 -13.81 11.46 -16.34
CA PRO A 240 -12.63 10.94 -17.02
C PRO A 240 -11.58 12.02 -17.16
N ILE A 241 -10.33 11.69 -16.83
CA ILE A 241 -9.16 12.54 -17.00
C ILE A 241 -8.01 11.78 -17.65
N GLU A 242 -7.11 12.50 -18.30
CA GLU A 242 -5.86 11.93 -18.83
C GLU A 242 -4.74 12.05 -17.80
N VAL A 243 -4.11 10.92 -17.47
CA VAL A 243 -2.96 10.83 -16.55
C VAL A 243 -1.98 9.80 -17.11
N ASN A 244 -0.71 10.17 -17.27
CA ASN A 244 0.34 9.29 -17.82
C ASN A 244 -0.06 8.59 -19.14
N GLU A 245 -0.72 9.32 -20.04
CA GLU A 245 -1.21 8.80 -21.34
C GLU A 245 -2.30 7.72 -21.21
N GLN A 246 -2.92 7.59 -20.04
CA GLN A 246 -4.05 6.71 -19.78
C GLN A 246 -5.26 7.51 -19.31
N THR A 247 -6.44 7.12 -19.79
CA THR A 247 -7.70 7.65 -19.28
C THR A 247 -8.02 7.02 -17.92
N VAL A 248 -8.08 7.84 -16.87
CA VAL A 248 -8.46 7.45 -15.51
C VAL A 248 -9.85 8.00 -15.19
N LYS A 249 -10.77 7.15 -14.73
CA LYS A 249 -12.10 7.54 -14.26
C LYS A 249 -12.01 8.01 -12.80
N LEU A 250 -12.36 9.27 -12.54
CA LEU A 250 -12.52 9.76 -11.18
C LEU A 250 -13.99 9.65 -10.73
N ASN A 251 -14.23 8.97 -9.63
CA ASN A 251 -15.51 9.04 -8.93
C ASN A 251 -15.46 10.24 -7.98
N VAL A 252 -16.13 11.33 -8.37
CA VAL A 252 -16.15 12.60 -7.64
C VAL A 252 -17.36 12.63 -6.71
N TRP A 253 -17.09 12.62 -5.40
CA TRP A 253 -18.10 12.64 -4.34
C TRP A 253 -18.30 14.07 -3.84
N ASP A 254 -19.45 14.65 -4.19
CA ASP A 254 -19.87 15.98 -3.76
C ASP A 254 -20.81 15.89 -2.56
N PHE A 255 -20.31 16.25 -1.39
CA PHE A 255 -21.09 16.24 -0.15
C PHE A 255 -22.00 17.47 -0.09
N GLY A 256 -23.28 17.23 0.16
CA GLY A 256 -24.31 18.25 0.28
C GLY A 256 -24.02 19.31 1.35
N GLY A 257 -24.73 20.43 1.23
CA GLY A 257 -24.49 21.62 2.05
C GLY A 257 -25.16 21.60 3.43
N GLN A 258 -25.86 20.55 3.82
CA GLN A 258 -26.59 20.53 5.09
C GLN A 258 -25.61 20.53 6.27
N GLU A 259 -26.02 21.12 7.41
CA GLU A 259 -25.23 21.17 8.65
C GLU A 259 -25.05 19.75 9.23
N ILE A 260 -24.15 19.02 8.59
CA ILE A 260 -23.33 17.92 9.06
C ILE A 260 -23.81 17.26 10.36
N MET A 261 -24.55 16.16 10.26
CA MET A 261 -24.46 15.14 11.29
C MET A 261 -23.14 14.39 11.09
N HIS A 262 -22.11 14.85 11.79
CA HIS A 262 -20.71 14.42 11.71
C HIS A 262 -20.50 12.89 11.76
N ALA A 263 -21.46 12.16 12.31
CA ALA A 263 -21.47 10.70 12.40
C ALA A 263 -21.72 9.99 11.05
N THR A 264 -22.11 10.65 9.97
CA THR A 264 -22.43 9.95 8.71
C THR A 264 -21.35 10.05 7.65
N HIS A 265 -20.56 11.13 7.65
CA HIS A 265 -19.40 11.24 6.75
C HIS A 265 -18.37 10.12 6.96
N GLN A 266 -18.21 9.62 8.20
CA GLN A 266 -17.29 8.52 8.49
C GLN A 266 -17.55 7.25 7.66
N PHE A 267 -18.77 7.04 7.17
CA PHE A 267 -19.11 5.88 6.32
C PHE A 267 -18.53 5.99 4.91
N PHE A 268 -18.21 7.20 4.45
CA PHE A 268 -17.85 7.48 3.06
C PHE A 268 -16.42 8.01 2.91
N LEU A 269 -15.80 8.50 4.00
CA LEU A 269 -14.39 8.88 4.02
C LEU A 269 -13.53 7.63 4.09
N THR A 270 -12.80 7.34 3.01
CA THR A 270 -11.95 6.15 2.89
C THR A 270 -10.49 6.54 2.67
N LYS A 271 -9.58 5.58 2.90
CA LYS A 271 -8.18 5.70 2.47
C LYS A 271 -8.13 5.72 0.94
N ARG A 272 -6.94 5.90 0.35
CA ARG A 272 -6.73 5.78 -1.11
C ARG A 272 -7.58 6.74 -1.94
N SER A 273 -7.92 7.87 -1.35
CA SER A 273 -8.68 8.91 -2.02
C SER A 273 -7.87 10.20 -2.13
N LEU A 274 -8.25 11.07 -3.04
CA LEU A 274 -7.82 12.47 -3.05
C LEU A 274 -8.91 13.33 -2.40
N TYR A 275 -8.53 14.17 -1.44
CA TYR A 275 -9.45 15.06 -0.75
C TYR A 275 -9.29 16.50 -1.23
N LEU A 276 -10.40 17.14 -1.58
CA LEU A 276 -10.47 18.56 -1.86
C LEU A 276 -11.18 19.25 -0.68
N LEU A 277 -10.41 19.93 0.18
CA LEU A 277 -10.98 20.74 1.25
C LEU A 277 -11.34 22.12 0.70
N VAL A 278 -12.61 22.33 0.40
CA VAL A 278 -13.12 23.58 -0.17
C VAL A 278 -13.46 24.57 0.94
N LEU A 279 -12.87 25.75 0.86
CA LEU A 279 -13.01 26.83 1.83
C LEU A 279 -13.65 28.06 1.19
N ASP A 280 -14.33 28.84 2.02
CA ASP A 280 -14.90 30.13 1.64
C ASP A 280 -13.95 31.26 2.03
N VAL A 281 -13.42 31.98 1.03
CA VAL A 281 -12.52 33.11 1.26
C VAL A 281 -13.17 34.32 1.96
N ARG A 282 -14.50 34.31 2.17
CA ARG A 282 -15.19 35.34 2.97
C ARG A 282 -14.88 35.23 4.46
N GLN A 283 -14.55 34.04 4.93
CA GLN A 283 -14.28 33.77 6.35
C GLN A 283 -12.77 33.71 6.60
N ASP A 284 -12.34 34.08 7.81
CA ASP A 284 -10.97 33.85 8.26
C ASP A 284 -10.74 32.35 8.57
N GLU A 285 -9.53 31.97 8.96
CA GLU A 285 -9.20 30.57 9.27
C GLU A 285 -10.10 29.98 10.36
N HIS A 286 -10.45 30.79 11.36
CA HIS A 286 -11.33 30.42 12.46
C HIS A 286 -12.77 30.21 12.00
N GLY A 287 -13.29 31.07 11.14
CA GLY A 287 -14.61 30.94 10.54
C GLY A 287 -14.70 29.71 9.62
N ASN A 288 -13.69 29.45 8.80
CA ASN A 288 -13.66 28.33 7.87
C ASN A 288 -13.52 26.94 8.51
N ARG A 289 -13.37 26.86 9.84
CA ARG A 289 -13.19 25.61 10.60
C ARG A 289 -12.17 24.67 9.93
N VAL A 290 -11.07 25.23 9.40
CA VAL A 290 -10.10 24.47 8.58
C VAL A 290 -9.52 23.31 9.36
N GLU A 291 -9.08 23.56 10.60
CA GLU A 291 -8.55 22.51 11.47
C GLU A 291 -9.56 21.41 11.77
N TYR A 292 -10.83 21.75 11.88
CA TYR A 292 -11.89 20.80 12.18
C TYR A 292 -12.04 19.79 11.04
N TRP A 293 -12.11 20.27 9.79
CA TRP A 293 -12.19 19.39 8.62
C TRP A 293 -10.92 18.58 8.41
N LEU A 294 -9.74 19.17 8.62
CA LEU A 294 -8.48 18.45 8.53
C LEU A 294 -8.37 17.33 9.58
N LYS A 295 -8.89 17.54 10.80
CA LYS A 295 -8.99 16.49 11.83
C LYS A 295 -9.92 15.36 11.41
N ILE A 296 -11.07 15.67 10.83
CA ILE A 296 -11.99 14.64 10.31
C ILE A 296 -11.30 13.82 9.23
N VAL A 297 -10.76 14.49 8.20
CA VAL A 297 -10.08 13.82 7.08
C VAL A 297 -8.97 12.92 7.65
N ARG A 298 -8.07 13.45 8.49
CA ARG A 298 -6.99 12.69 9.12
C ARG A 298 -7.47 11.44 9.88
N SER A 299 -8.65 11.48 10.48
CA SER A 299 -9.18 10.35 11.27
C SER A 299 -9.59 9.16 10.41
N PHE A 300 -9.96 9.39 9.14
CA PHE A 300 -10.52 8.34 8.25
C PHE A 300 -9.72 8.12 6.96
N SER A 301 -8.93 9.10 6.52
CA SER A 301 -8.24 9.10 5.23
C SER A 301 -6.86 8.42 5.24
N GLY A 302 -6.30 8.12 6.42
CA GLY A 302 -4.90 7.70 6.54
C GLY A 302 -3.96 8.75 5.92
N ASN A 303 -3.08 8.31 5.01
CA ASN A 303 -2.10 9.18 4.33
C ASN A 303 -2.62 9.78 3.01
N SER A 304 -3.92 9.72 2.74
CA SER A 304 -4.50 10.28 1.51
C SER A 304 -4.18 11.78 1.35
N PRO A 305 -3.80 12.22 0.13
CA PRO A 305 -3.45 13.60 -0.14
C PRO A 305 -4.65 14.54 -0.01
N VAL A 306 -4.39 15.75 0.48
CA VAL A 306 -5.39 16.82 0.64
C VAL A 306 -4.94 18.05 -0.13
N ILE A 307 -5.78 18.53 -1.05
CA ILE A 307 -5.63 19.85 -1.67
C ILE A 307 -6.60 20.80 -0.98
N VAL A 308 -6.07 21.88 -0.41
CA VAL A 308 -6.90 22.94 0.17
C VAL A 308 -7.28 23.91 -0.95
N VAL A 309 -8.58 24.04 -1.21
CA VAL A 309 -9.13 24.85 -2.29
C VAL A 309 -9.84 26.07 -1.72
N GLY A 310 -9.24 27.25 -1.86
CA GLY A 310 -9.93 28.51 -1.57
C GLY A 310 -10.79 28.91 -2.77
N ASN A 311 -12.11 28.81 -2.65
CA ASN A 311 -13.03 29.19 -3.73
C ASN A 311 -13.49 30.65 -3.60
N GLN A 312 -14.01 31.23 -4.68
CA GLN A 312 -14.53 32.61 -4.76
C GLN A 312 -13.47 33.71 -4.57
N VAL A 313 -12.23 33.45 -5.00
CA VAL A 313 -11.09 34.40 -4.84
C VAL A 313 -11.23 35.69 -5.64
N ASP A 314 -12.26 35.80 -6.49
CA ASP A 314 -12.67 37.05 -7.12
C ASP A 314 -13.09 38.11 -6.10
N ARG A 315 -13.44 37.72 -4.87
CA ARG A 315 -13.88 38.64 -3.81
C ARG A 315 -12.75 39.02 -2.86
N LYS A 316 -11.95 38.05 -2.40
CA LYS A 316 -10.82 38.24 -1.47
C LYS A 316 -9.78 37.13 -1.66
N PRO A 317 -8.47 37.39 -1.48
CA PRO A 317 -7.46 36.33 -1.42
C PRO A 317 -7.65 35.43 -0.19
N LEU A 318 -7.23 34.16 -0.31
CA LEU A 318 -7.27 33.19 0.77
C LEU A 318 -6.12 33.46 1.76
N ASP A 319 -6.46 33.88 2.98
CA ASP A 319 -5.53 34.15 4.06
C ASP A 319 -5.48 32.96 5.03
N LEU A 320 -4.38 32.20 5.00
CA LEU A 320 -4.15 30.99 5.81
C LEU A 320 -2.67 30.82 6.14
N ASP A 321 -2.35 30.34 7.34
CA ASP A 321 -0.98 29.89 7.65
C ASP A 321 -0.67 28.54 6.98
N ARG A 322 -0.35 28.61 5.69
CA ARG A 322 -0.03 27.43 4.86
C ARG A 322 1.11 26.59 5.45
N ARG A 323 2.14 27.24 6.00
CA ARG A 323 3.33 26.57 6.57
C ARG A 323 3.02 25.90 7.90
N GLY A 324 2.22 26.53 8.76
CA GLY A 324 1.72 25.92 9.99
C GLY A 324 0.85 24.70 9.71
N LEU A 325 -0.10 24.84 8.78
CA LEU A 325 -1.00 23.76 8.39
C LEU A 325 -0.25 22.56 7.79
N GLN A 326 0.69 22.77 6.87
CA GLN A 326 1.48 21.67 6.29
C GLN A 326 2.38 20.97 7.32
N ARG A 327 2.93 21.71 8.30
CA ARG A 327 3.70 21.09 9.39
C ARG A 327 2.82 20.21 10.28
N LYS A 328 1.58 20.62 10.53
CA LYS A 328 0.62 19.88 11.39
C LYS A 328 -0.09 18.74 10.65
N TYR A 329 -0.29 18.90 9.34
CA TYR A 329 -0.97 17.97 8.45
C TYR A 329 -0.09 17.75 7.20
N PRO A 330 0.91 16.85 7.27
CA PRO A 330 1.86 16.62 6.18
C PRO A 330 1.24 16.07 4.89
N ASN A 331 0.02 15.54 4.97
CA ASN A 331 -0.74 15.09 3.81
C ASN A 331 -1.39 16.23 3.02
N ILE A 332 -1.25 17.50 3.45
CA ILE A 332 -1.62 18.65 2.62
C ILE A 332 -0.57 18.84 1.54
N VAL A 333 -0.93 18.47 0.32
CA VAL A 333 -0.05 18.48 -0.85
C VAL A 333 -0.09 19.79 -1.63
N GLY A 334 -1.14 20.59 -1.48
CA GLY A 334 -1.25 21.85 -2.21
C GLY A 334 -2.33 22.79 -1.70
N PHE A 335 -2.17 24.07 -2.07
CA PHE A 335 -3.17 25.14 -1.89
C PHE A 335 -3.50 25.75 -3.24
N VAL A 336 -4.78 25.71 -3.63
CA VAL A 336 -5.23 26.21 -4.91
C VAL A 336 -6.36 27.22 -4.71
N GLU A 337 -6.18 28.41 -5.24
CA GLU A 337 -7.19 29.45 -5.25
C GLU A 337 -7.98 29.39 -6.55
N THR A 338 -9.31 29.37 -6.44
CA THR A 338 -10.23 29.22 -7.55
C THR A 338 -11.36 30.24 -7.51
N SER A 339 -11.94 30.53 -8.67
CA SER A 339 -13.20 31.25 -8.77
C SER A 339 -14.11 30.57 -9.78
N CYS A 340 -15.17 29.91 -9.29
CA CYS A 340 -16.18 29.31 -10.16
C CYS A 340 -16.98 30.36 -10.94
N ARG A 341 -17.07 31.61 -10.48
CA ARG A 341 -17.86 32.67 -11.14
C ARG A 341 -17.16 33.28 -12.34
N ASN A 342 -15.82 33.28 -12.36
CA ASN A 342 -15.03 33.97 -13.37
C ASN A 342 -15.03 33.20 -14.71
N LEU A 343 -15.41 33.87 -15.80
CA LEU A 343 -15.44 33.32 -17.16
C LEU A 343 -14.06 32.95 -17.72
N LYS A 344 -12.97 33.44 -17.12
CA LYS A 344 -11.59 33.06 -17.48
C LYS A 344 -11.07 31.85 -16.68
N HIS A 345 -11.94 31.11 -15.99
CA HIS A 345 -11.59 29.90 -15.25
C HIS A 345 -10.42 30.09 -14.25
N LYS A 346 -10.32 31.27 -13.62
CA LYS A 346 -9.17 31.64 -12.78
C LYS A 346 -8.94 30.57 -11.71
N GLY A 347 -7.81 29.86 -11.83
CA GLY A 347 -7.39 28.81 -10.91
C GLY A 347 -7.97 27.41 -11.14
N ILE A 348 -8.99 27.26 -11.99
CA ILE A 348 -9.62 25.95 -12.26
C ILE A 348 -8.66 25.03 -13.02
N ASP A 349 -7.98 25.53 -14.05
CA ASP A 349 -6.98 24.72 -14.80
C ASP A 349 -5.75 24.38 -13.95
N LYS A 350 -5.42 25.24 -12.98
CA LYS A 350 -4.39 24.94 -11.98
C LYS A 350 -4.86 23.79 -11.07
N LEU A 351 -6.11 23.83 -10.61
CA LEU A 351 -6.69 22.76 -9.80
C LEU A 351 -6.76 21.45 -10.57
N LYS A 352 -7.18 21.45 -11.84
CA LYS A 352 -7.18 20.26 -12.71
C LYS A 352 -5.80 19.62 -12.79
N ARG A 353 -4.75 20.39 -13.06
CA ARG A 353 -3.36 19.91 -13.14
C ARG A 353 -2.85 19.37 -11.80
N GLU A 354 -3.20 20.03 -10.70
CA GLU A 354 -2.85 19.55 -9.36
C GLU A 354 -3.54 18.20 -9.08
N ILE A 355 -4.84 18.09 -9.37
CA ILE A 355 -5.58 16.82 -9.26
C ILE A 355 -4.89 15.74 -10.10
N GLN A 356 -4.61 15.98 -11.38
CA GLN A 356 -3.91 15.01 -12.25
C GLN A 356 -2.57 14.56 -11.66
N THR A 357 -1.79 15.50 -11.11
CA THR A 357 -0.49 15.22 -10.50
C THR A 357 -0.64 14.33 -9.26
N GLN A 358 -1.63 14.60 -8.40
CA GLN A 358 -1.87 13.80 -7.21
C GLN A 358 -2.45 12.43 -7.55
N ILE A 359 -3.35 12.33 -8.53
CA ILE A 359 -3.88 11.05 -9.02
C ILE A 359 -2.75 10.17 -9.58
N ALA A 360 -1.80 10.75 -10.32
CA ALA A 360 -0.64 10.02 -10.83
C ALA A 360 0.24 9.39 -9.73
N GLN A 361 0.22 9.97 -8.53
CA GLN A 361 1.01 9.53 -7.38
C GLN A 361 0.26 8.59 -6.45
N LEU A 362 -1.05 8.40 -6.64
CA LEU A 362 -1.82 7.46 -5.83
C LEU A 362 -1.43 6.02 -6.19
N PRO A 363 -0.96 5.21 -5.23
CA PRO A 363 -0.31 3.94 -5.52
C PRO A 363 -1.24 2.90 -6.17
N HIS A 364 -2.55 3.03 -5.97
CA HIS A 364 -3.55 2.03 -6.37
C HIS A 364 -4.20 2.31 -7.73
N VAL A 365 -4.03 3.51 -8.31
CA VAL A 365 -4.79 3.92 -9.51
C VAL A 365 -4.44 3.05 -10.72
N PHE A 366 -3.19 2.63 -10.79
CA PHE A 366 -2.65 1.81 -11.87
C PHE A 366 -2.38 0.36 -11.42
N ASP A 367 -2.88 -0.04 -10.24
CA ASP A 367 -2.81 -1.43 -9.81
C ASP A 367 -3.50 -2.29 -10.86
N THR A 368 -2.85 -3.39 -11.25
CA THR A 368 -3.46 -4.34 -12.16
C THR A 368 -4.35 -5.29 -11.36
N LEU A 369 -5.60 -5.44 -11.81
CA LEU A 369 -6.52 -6.42 -11.26
C LEU A 369 -6.75 -7.54 -12.27
N PRO A 370 -7.05 -8.75 -11.78
CA PRO A 370 -7.38 -9.87 -12.65
C PRO A 370 -8.71 -9.65 -13.37
N GLU A 371 -8.87 -10.21 -14.57
CA GLU A 371 -10.09 -10.11 -15.37
C GLU A 371 -11.34 -10.55 -14.58
N SER A 372 -11.24 -11.63 -13.82
CA SER A 372 -12.28 -12.12 -12.91
C SER A 372 -12.77 -11.04 -11.92
N TRP A 373 -11.86 -10.28 -11.31
CA TRP A 373 -12.18 -9.21 -10.36
C TRP A 373 -12.82 -8.00 -11.05
N PHE A 374 -12.35 -7.65 -12.25
CA PHE A 374 -13.01 -6.62 -13.07
C PHE A 374 -14.43 -7.02 -13.44
N ALA A 375 -14.66 -8.28 -13.80
CA ALA A 375 -15.99 -8.76 -14.15
C ALA A 375 -16.97 -8.68 -12.96
N VAL A 376 -16.50 -8.99 -11.74
CA VAL A 376 -17.29 -8.81 -10.51
C VAL A 376 -17.59 -7.33 -10.27
N LYS A 377 -16.57 -6.47 -10.35
CA LYS A 377 -16.72 -5.00 -10.21
C LYS A 377 -17.77 -4.46 -11.17
N ALA A 378 -17.63 -4.77 -12.47
CA ALA A 378 -18.54 -4.29 -13.50
C ALA A 378 -19.98 -4.77 -13.28
N GLN A 379 -20.15 -6.00 -12.80
CA GLN A 379 -21.47 -6.51 -12.44
C GLN A 379 -22.07 -5.76 -11.24
N LEU A 380 -21.28 -5.49 -10.20
CA LEU A 380 -21.73 -4.73 -9.03
C LEU A 380 -22.11 -3.28 -9.37
N GLU A 381 -21.36 -2.62 -10.27
CA GLU A 381 -21.68 -1.25 -10.74
C GLU A 381 -22.99 -1.18 -11.55
N GLN A 382 -23.42 -2.30 -12.14
CA GLN A 382 -24.65 -2.39 -12.93
C GLN A 382 -25.84 -2.90 -12.11
N LEU A 383 -25.66 -3.21 -10.83
CA LEU A 383 -26.76 -3.64 -9.98
C LEU A 383 -27.72 -2.48 -9.72
N ASP A 384 -28.97 -2.68 -10.11
CA ASP A 384 -30.10 -1.79 -9.81
C ASP A 384 -30.66 -2.03 -8.39
N ALA A 385 -29.98 -2.85 -7.58
CA ALA A 385 -30.39 -3.15 -6.22
C ALA A 385 -29.76 -2.18 -5.21
N ASP A 386 -30.57 -1.72 -4.27
CA ASP A 386 -30.14 -0.90 -3.12
C ASP A 386 -29.06 -1.58 -2.27
N TYR A 387 -29.20 -2.89 -2.10
CA TYR A 387 -28.23 -3.76 -1.47
C TYR A 387 -28.40 -5.20 -1.96
N ILE A 388 -27.36 -6.00 -1.76
CA ILE A 388 -27.41 -7.46 -1.90
C ILE A 388 -26.91 -8.09 -0.61
N GLU A 389 -27.44 -9.27 -0.28
CA GLU A 389 -26.90 -10.06 0.83
C GLU A 389 -25.49 -10.55 0.49
N TYR A 390 -24.67 -10.81 1.52
CA TYR A 390 -23.29 -11.25 1.29
C TYR A 390 -23.21 -12.55 0.49
N HIS A 391 -24.14 -13.49 0.70
CA HIS A 391 -24.17 -14.73 -0.06
C HIS A 391 -24.40 -14.52 -1.57
N GLN A 392 -25.19 -13.50 -1.94
CA GLN A 392 -25.42 -13.13 -3.34
C GLN A 392 -24.15 -12.54 -3.95
N TYR A 393 -23.42 -11.72 -3.18
CA TYR A 393 -22.08 -11.27 -3.58
C TYR A 393 -21.13 -12.45 -3.82
N GLN A 394 -21.13 -13.46 -2.95
CA GLN A 394 -20.31 -14.66 -3.13
C GLN A 394 -20.70 -15.46 -4.39
N GLN A 395 -21.98 -15.50 -4.74
CA GLN A 395 -22.45 -16.10 -6.00
C GLN A 395 -21.96 -15.32 -7.21
N ILE A 396 -22.08 -13.99 -7.20
CA ILE A 396 -21.52 -13.12 -8.26
C ILE A 396 -20.03 -13.40 -8.44
N CYS A 397 -19.28 -13.49 -7.34
CA CYS A 397 -17.87 -13.83 -7.39
C CYS A 397 -17.61 -15.22 -7.98
N ALA A 398 -18.34 -16.25 -7.54
CA ALA A 398 -18.18 -17.61 -8.02
C ALA A 398 -18.49 -17.74 -9.52
N ASP A 399 -19.53 -17.03 -10.01
CA ASP A 399 -19.90 -16.97 -11.43
C ASP A 399 -18.80 -16.36 -12.29
N LYS A 400 -17.95 -15.50 -11.70
CA LYS A 400 -16.76 -14.90 -12.32
C LYS A 400 -15.46 -15.58 -11.88
N THR A 401 -15.51 -16.87 -11.52
CA THR A 401 -14.37 -17.71 -11.13
C THR A 401 -13.60 -17.30 -9.86
N VAL A 402 -14.08 -16.30 -9.12
CA VAL A 402 -13.56 -15.92 -7.79
C VAL A 402 -14.26 -16.76 -6.72
N THR A 403 -13.84 -18.02 -6.58
CA THR A 403 -14.52 -19.01 -5.73
C THR A 403 -14.02 -19.05 -4.29
N ASP A 404 -12.79 -18.61 -4.02
CA ASP A 404 -12.26 -18.64 -2.66
C ASP A 404 -12.73 -17.43 -1.85
N THR A 405 -13.30 -17.69 -0.67
CA THR A 405 -13.88 -16.67 0.24
C THR A 405 -12.94 -15.51 0.54
N GLN A 406 -11.64 -15.75 0.48
CA GLN A 406 -10.67 -14.77 0.87
C GLN A 406 -10.30 -13.78 -0.25
N SER A 407 -10.29 -14.23 -1.50
CA SER A 407 -10.22 -13.36 -2.67
C SER A 407 -11.47 -12.52 -2.75
N GLN A 408 -12.65 -13.12 -2.51
CA GLN A 408 -13.92 -12.39 -2.35
C GLN A 408 -13.77 -11.33 -1.25
N ASP A 409 -13.27 -11.70 -0.08
CA ASP A 409 -13.08 -10.76 1.01
C ASP A 409 -12.16 -9.59 0.61
N THR A 410 -11.03 -9.89 -0.02
CA THR A 410 -10.09 -8.84 -0.40
C THR A 410 -10.71 -7.92 -1.45
N LEU A 411 -11.37 -8.48 -2.46
CA LEU A 411 -12.02 -7.75 -3.54
C LEU A 411 -13.08 -6.78 -3.01
N ILE A 412 -14.01 -7.23 -2.15
CA ILE A 412 -15.04 -6.32 -1.63
C ILE A 412 -14.44 -5.21 -0.72
N GLY A 413 -13.24 -5.42 -0.16
CA GLY A 413 -12.58 -4.40 0.67
C GLY A 413 -11.97 -3.31 -0.21
N PHE A 414 -11.38 -3.75 -1.31
CA PHE A 414 -10.89 -2.88 -2.36
C PHE A 414 -12.02 -2.06 -3.02
N LEU A 415 -13.16 -2.70 -3.32
CA LEU A 415 -14.33 -2.00 -3.88
C LEU A 415 -14.95 -1.00 -2.90
N HIS A 416 -14.89 -1.28 -1.60
CA HIS A 416 -15.29 -0.35 -0.53
C HIS A 416 -14.39 0.89 -0.50
N ASP A 417 -13.07 0.72 -0.55
CA ASP A 417 -12.13 1.84 -0.55
C ASP A 417 -12.34 2.76 -1.76
N LEU A 418 -12.61 2.18 -2.94
CA LEU A 418 -12.94 2.91 -4.17
C LEU A 418 -14.34 3.55 -4.16
N GLY A 419 -15.18 3.18 -3.20
CA GLY A 419 -16.56 3.64 -3.11
C GLY A 419 -17.47 3.07 -4.20
N ILE A 420 -17.12 1.93 -4.80
CA ILE A 420 -17.95 1.25 -5.80
C ILE A 420 -19.06 0.46 -5.11
N ALA A 421 -18.73 -0.20 -4.00
CA ALA A 421 -19.67 -0.98 -3.22
C ALA A 421 -19.30 -0.87 -1.75
N LEU A 422 -20.23 -0.51 -0.87
CA LEU A 422 -19.92 -0.35 0.55
C LEU A 422 -20.11 -1.67 1.30
N ASN A 423 -19.15 -2.02 2.15
CA ASN A 423 -19.24 -3.20 3.00
C ASN A 423 -18.51 -2.93 4.33
N PHE A 424 -19.24 -3.05 5.44
CA PHE A 424 -18.76 -2.74 6.78
C PHE A 424 -18.41 -4.00 7.59
N ARG A 425 -17.67 -4.93 6.97
CA ARG A 425 -17.40 -6.25 7.60
C ARG A 425 -16.62 -6.20 8.91
N ASP A 426 -15.81 -5.16 9.06
CA ASP A 426 -14.95 -4.97 10.23
C ASP A 426 -15.77 -4.46 11.42
N ASP A 427 -17.01 -4.02 11.18
CA ASP A 427 -17.99 -3.71 12.22
C ASP A 427 -18.77 -4.99 12.57
N PRO A 428 -18.65 -5.52 13.80
CA PRO A 428 -19.35 -6.73 14.24
C PRO A 428 -20.86 -6.68 14.06
N ARG A 429 -21.47 -5.48 13.99
CA ARG A 429 -22.92 -5.26 13.84
C ARG A 429 -23.39 -5.31 12.40
N LEU A 430 -22.50 -5.05 11.45
CA LEU A 430 -22.79 -4.99 10.00
C LEU A 430 -22.04 -6.08 9.23
N LYS A 431 -21.40 -7.00 9.97
CA LYS A 431 -20.43 -7.96 9.46
C LYS A 431 -20.99 -8.93 8.43
N GLN A 432 -22.28 -9.23 8.52
CA GLN A 432 -22.90 -10.31 7.75
C GLN A 432 -23.93 -9.83 6.72
N ASP A 433 -24.29 -8.55 6.71
CA ASP A 433 -25.67 -8.24 6.32
C ASP A 433 -25.84 -7.54 4.97
N SER A 434 -24.78 -7.09 4.28
CA SER A 434 -24.91 -6.65 2.87
C SER A 434 -23.63 -6.15 2.21
N VAL A 435 -23.65 -6.21 0.88
CA VAL A 435 -22.93 -5.28 0.01
C VAL A 435 -23.93 -4.21 -0.43
N LEU A 436 -23.63 -2.95 -0.09
CA LEU A 436 -24.56 -1.83 -0.19
C LEU A 436 -24.23 -0.96 -1.41
N ASN A 437 -25.27 -0.51 -2.12
CA ASN A 437 -25.14 0.53 -3.14
C ASN A 437 -24.81 1.86 -2.43
N PRO A 438 -23.67 2.51 -2.77
CA PRO A 438 -23.29 3.75 -2.13
C PRO A 438 -24.33 4.87 -2.28
N GLU A 439 -24.97 5.03 -3.45
CA GLU A 439 -25.99 6.06 -3.67
C GLU A 439 -27.25 5.82 -2.83
N TRP A 440 -27.64 4.56 -2.64
CA TRP A 440 -28.77 4.24 -1.79
C TRP A 440 -28.49 4.57 -0.32
N VAL A 441 -27.32 4.19 0.19
CA VAL A 441 -26.92 4.47 1.59
C VAL A 441 -26.88 5.98 1.82
N THR A 442 -26.31 6.74 0.88
CA THR A 442 -26.26 8.20 1.00
C THR A 442 -27.68 8.78 1.01
N ASN A 443 -28.54 8.41 0.05
CA ASN A 443 -29.91 8.94 -0.01
C ASN A 443 -30.76 8.55 1.21
N GLY A 444 -30.66 7.31 1.67
CA GLY A 444 -31.42 6.80 2.83
C GLY A 444 -31.01 7.47 4.13
N VAL A 445 -29.70 7.54 4.41
CA VAL A 445 -29.18 8.22 5.61
C VAL A 445 -29.60 9.69 5.64
N TYR A 446 -29.51 10.39 4.51
CA TYR A 446 -29.90 11.80 4.45
C TYR A 446 -31.41 12.01 4.54
N SER A 447 -32.23 11.11 4.02
CA SER A 447 -33.69 11.20 4.16
C SER A 447 -34.11 11.13 5.63
N ILE A 448 -33.52 10.18 6.38
CA ILE A 448 -33.76 10.04 7.83
C ILE A 448 -33.28 11.29 8.58
N LEU A 449 -32.07 11.76 8.24
CA LEU A 449 -31.46 12.89 8.93
C LEU A 449 -32.11 14.23 8.62
N ASN A 450 -32.96 14.35 7.62
CA ASN A 450 -33.69 15.59 7.34
C ASN A 450 -35.18 15.47 7.64
N ASP A 451 -35.61 14.34 8.21
CA ASP A 451 -37.00 14.14 8.58
C ASP A 451 -37.31 14.92 9.88
N ASN A 452 -38.11 15.98 9.72
CA ASN A 452 -38.54 16.84 10.82
C ASN A 452 -39.35 16.09 11.89
N VAL A 453 -39.94 14.94 11.57
CA VAL A 453 -40.72 14.11 12.52
C VAL A 453 -39.81 13.26 13.40
N LEU A 454 -38.64 12.84 12.89
CA LEU A 454 -37.65 12.09 13.66
C LEU A 454 -36.72 12.99 14.50
N MET A 455 -36.72 14.30 14.21
CA MET A 455 -35.95 15.32 14.94
C MET A 455 -36.68 15.96 16.14
N THR A 456 -37.99 15.72 16.27
CA THR A 456 -38.81 16.11 17.43
C THR A 456 -39.05 14.93 18.35
#